data_AF-A0A6I3ZNL5-F1
#
_entry.id   AF-A0A6I3ZNL5-F1
#
_cell.length_a   1.000
_cell.length_b   1.000
_cell.length_c   1.000
_cell.angle_alpha   90.00
_cell.angle_beta   90.00
_cell.angle_gamma   90.00
#
_symmetry.space_group_name_H-M   'P 1'
#
loop_
_entity.id
_entity.type
_entity.pdbx_description
1 polymer ?
#
loop_
_entity_poly.entity_id
_entity_poly.type
_entity_poly.pdbx_seq_one_letter_code
_entity_poly.pdbx_strand_id
1 'polypeptide(L)'
;MALPHRNIHGSSGQHQAERVEPEDQTLPSHRRRCTFVHLPLRTSGGLMSPESMSLEQRPVETGISKEHFLTQDWYERDLEAVWRPRWHYAAHESELSEPRSYVTFKLGDDEVIITRLQSGALTAYFNVCRHRGYPLAPEGNGKLGRNFVCQYHGWAFSTEDGACVSATKMHEGFDKTPWGLHKAWVEAYNGLVFVSLSREKPVGVTESFTSFADSEGAIAGYDLSGLKVAAVDHVEVAANWKLVVENDDECYHCSLNHPELVKTIDPWHTFTVVEDLDKPQRLWTQDDWSIEDLTSNPYSQDAGCRVPLPRQTAHEGDELPIVQVFWQPSGHMVISPDNVWIWTIRPLGPQLTIATSQFLVAADAEEGRDYDIESLTSLVLTTLGQDAALCEGLQKGLRMQPFKPGPLNPHHQGGIIEFYRWYQRCLNVTQPA
;
A
#
# COMPACT_ATOMS: atom_id res chain seq x y z
N MET A 1 33.36 36.87 10.27
CA MET A 1 32.74 38.04 10.92
C MET A 1 31.62 37.53 11.81
N ALA A 2 31.86 37.53 13.12
CA ALA A 2 30.92 37.10 14.15
C ALA A 2 30.40 38.34 14.90
N LEU A 3 29.10 38.40 15.16
CA LEU A 3 28.42 39.43 15.94
C LEU A 3 27.18 38.81 16.63
N PRO A 4 26.74 39.30 17.81
CA PRO A 4 27.07 38.61 19.07
C PRO A 4 25.85 38.22 19.94
N HIS A 5 26.13 37.33 20.89
CA HIS A 5 25.29 36.98 22.03
C HIS A 5 24.92 38.20 22.90
N ARG A 6 23.64 38.30 23.28
CA ARG A 6 23.17 39.12 24.40
C ARG A 6 22.60 38.21 25.48
N ASN A 7 23.31 38.14 26.60
CA ASN A 7 22.80 37.69 27.90
C ASN A 7 22.05 38.85 28.56
N ILE A 8 20.87 38.57 29.13
CA ILE A 8 20.20 39.43 30.10
C ILE A 8 19.81 38.55 31.29
N HIS A 9 20.33 38.91 32.47
CA HIS A 9 19.93 38.40 33.78
C HIS A 9 18.85 39.28 34.40
N GLY A 10 17.98 38.67 35.21
CA GLY A 10 16.98 39.29 36.09
C GLY A 10 15.57 38.77 35.77
N SER A 11 14.74 38.28 36.68
CA SER A 11 14.74 38.28 38.14
C SER A 11 13.81 37.15 38.61
N SER A 12 14.15 36.51 39.73
CA SER A 12 13.37 35.48 40.42
C SER A 12 12.05 36.02 40.97
N GLY A 13 10.93 35.47 40.50
CA GLY A 13 9.61 35.57 41.14
C GLY A 13 9.09 34.16 41.38
N GLN A 14 8.99 33.77 42.65
CA GLN A 14 8.37 32.51 43.06
C GLN A 14 6.85 32.61 42.83
N HIS A 15 6.32 31.82 41.89
CA HIS A 15 4.90 31.48 41.87
C HIS A 15 4.76 30.00 42.28
N GLN A 16 4.11 29.79 43.41
CA GLN A 16 3.64 28.47 43.84
C GLN A 16 2.64 27.97 42.79
N ALA A 17 2.95 26.83 42.17
CA ALA A 17 2.01 26.11 41.33
C ALA A 17 1.11 25.26 42.24
N GLU A 18 -0.14 25.67 42.41
CA GLU A 18 -1.19 24.80 42.93
C GLU A 18 -1.46 23.70 41.90
N ARG A 19 -1.39 22.45 42.37
CA ARG A 19 -1.65 21.25 41.61
C ARG A 19 -3.16 21.10 41.46
N VAL A 20 -3.69 21.44 40.29
CA VAL A 20 -5.08 21.12 39.93
C VAL A 20 -5.08 19.69 39.37
N GLU A 21 -5.67 18.76 40.12
CA GLU A 21 -5.98 17.41 39.66
C GLU A 21 -6.94 17.50 38.45
N PRO A 22 -6.76 16.74 37.36
CA PRO A 22 -7.67 16.79 36.23
C PRO A 22 -9.00 16.11 36.60
N GLU A 23 -10.10 16.85 36.48
CA GLU A 23 -11.45 16.31 36.56
C GLU A 23 -11.68 15.31 35.43
N ASP A 24 -12.15 14.12 35.82
CA ASP A 24 -12.53 13.00 34.97
C ASP A 24 -13.78 13.37 34.13
N GLN A 25 -13.56 14.04 33.01
CA GLN A 25 -14.61 14.27 32.01
C GLN A 25 -14.69 13.04 31.09
N THR A 26 -15.46 12.06 31.54
CA THR A 26 -15.93 10.96 30.71
C THR A 26 -16.76 11.51 29.55
N LEU A 27 -16.17 11.54 28.35
CA LEU A 27 -16.92 11.80 27.11
C LEU A 27 -17.87 10.62 26.83
N PRO A 28 -19.12 10.87 26.42
CA PRO A 28 -20.07 9.80 26.16
C PRO A 28 -19.63 8.99 24.93
N SER A 29 -19.35 7.70 25.13
CA SER A 29 -19.12 6.77 24.03
C SER A 29 -20.44 6.51 23.29
N HIS A 30 -20.64 7.20 22.18
CA HIS A 30 -21.70 6.85 21.23
C HIS A 30 -21.29 5.58 20.47
N ARG A 31 -21.32 4.43 21.15
CA ARG A 31 -21.20 3.12 20.51
C ARG A 31 -22.42 2.92 19.62
N ARG A 32 -22.24 3.04 18.31
CA ARG A 32 -23.26 2.64 17.32
C ARG A 32 -23.27 1.12 17.27
N ARG A 33 -24.41 0.51 17.59
CA ARG A 33 -24.63 -0.93 17.38
C ARG A 33 -25.09 -1.13 15.95
N CYS A 34 -24.22 -1.65 15.08
CA CYS A 34 -24.67 -2.20 13.81
C CYS A 34 -25.33 -3.58 14.04
N THR A 35 -26.34 -3.90 13.24
CA THR A 35 -27.16 -5.11 13.42
C THR A 35 -26.67 -6.21 12.49
N PHE A 36 -26.20 -7.33 13.04
CA PHE A 36 -25.60 -8.43 12.28
C PHE A 36 -26.63 -9.36 11.59
N VAL A 37 -26.33 -9.79 10.36
CA VAL A 37 -26.90 -10.99 9.75
C VAL A 37 -25.95 -12.16 10.05
N HIS A 38 -26.35 -13.05 10.95
CA HIS A 38 -25.57 -14.22 11.35
C HIS A 38 -25.79 -15.36 10.34
N LEU A 39 -24.74 -15.87 9.69
CA LEU A 39 -24.80 -17.09 8.87
C LEU A 39 -23.69 -18.07 9.27
N PRO A 40 -23.99 -19.38 9.41
CA PRO A 40 -23.06 -20.35 9.96
C PRO A 40 -21.99 -20.77 8.94
N LEU A 41 -20.74 -20.80 9.39
CA LEU A 41 -19.60 -21.38 8.68
C LEU A 41 -19.89 -22.85 8.29
N ARG A 42 -19.86 -23.16 7.00
CA ARG A 42 -19.92 -24.55 6.51
C ARG A 42 -18.54 -25.19 6.63
N THR A 43 -18.43 -26.20 7.47
CA THR A 43 -17.29 -27.12 7.51
C THR A 43 -17.47 -28.18 6.41
N SER A 44 -16.58 -28.22 5.43
CA SER A 44 -16.38 -29.38 4.57
C SER A 44 -14.96 -29.89 4.75
N GLY A 45 -14.86 -31.09 5.34
CA GLY A 45 -13.63 -31.67 5.87
C GLY A 45 -12.63 -32.19 4.81
N GLY A 46 -11.43 -32.49 5.30
CA GLY A 46 -10.46 -33.31 4.57
C GLY A 46 -8.97 -33.01 4.75
N LEU A 47 -8.52 -32.56 5.93
CA LEU A 47 -7.16 -32.63 6.48
C LEU A 47 -7.26 -32.04 7.90
N MET A 48 -6.51 -32.52 8.89
CA MET A 48 -6.61 -31.99 10.25
C MET A 48 -6.35 -30.47 10.23
N SER A 49 -7.33 -29.66 10.63
CA SER A 49 -7.17 -28.20 10.70
C SER A 49 -6.23 -27.84 11.88
N PRO A 50 -5.40 -26.79 11.75
CA PRO A 50 -4.55 -26.27 12.83
C PRO A 50 -5.30 -25.82 14.10
N GLU A 51 -6.63 -25.92 14.12
CA GLU A 51 -7.53 -25.55 15.20
C GLU A 51 -7.54 -26.57 16.36
N SER A 52 -7.00 -27.78 16.16
CA SER A 52 -6.99 -28.82 17.22
C SER A 52 -5.72 -28.86 18.08
N MET A 53 -4.75 -27.96 17.86
CA MET A 53 -3.55 -27.84 18.70
C MET A 53 -3.69 -26.64 19.65
N SER A 54 -3.45 -26.85 20.95
CA SER A 54 -3.33 -25.71 21.87
C SER A 54 -2.14 -24.83 21.46
N LEU A 55 -2.27 -23.52 21.62
CA LEU A 55 -1.22 -22.55 21.26
C LEU A 55 0.15 -22.88 21.91
N GLU A 56 0.13 -23.51 23.08
CA GLU A 56 1.32 -23.97 23.83
C GLU A 56 2.08 -25.13 23.16
N GLN A 57 1.47 -25.83 22.20
CA GLN A 57 2.04 -27.01 21.54
C GLN A 57 2.61 -26.73 20.14
N ARG A 58 2.49 -25.50 19.64
CA ARG A 58 3.06 -25.13 18.33
C ARG A 58 4.58 -24.96 18.45
N PRO A 59 5.38 -25.41 17.45
CA PRO A 59 6.82 -25.16 17.45
C PRO A 59 7.09 -23.65 17.51
N VAL A 60 8.11 -23.25 18.26
CA VAL A 60 8.50 -21.85 18.38
C VAL A 60 9.04 -21.38 17.03
N GLU A 61 8.27 -20.55 16.34
CA GLU A 61 8.69 -19.91 15.10
C GLU A 61 9.52 -18.68 15.40
N THR A 62 10.58 -18.49 14.63
CA THR A 62 11.51 -17.36 14.76
C THR A 62 11.47 -16.51 13.51
N GLY A 63 12.04 -15.31 13.59
CA GLY A 63 12.34 -14.53 12.38
C GLY A 63 13.30 -15.24 11.41
N ILE A 64 13.37 -14.72 10.18
CA ILE A 64 14.32 -15.19 9.16
C ILE A 64 15.74 -14.64 9.39
N SER A 65 16.74 -15.22 8.72
CA SER A 65 18.13 -14.78 8.85
C SER A 65 18.30 -13.31 8.48
N LYS A 66 19.08 -12.56 9.27
CA LYS A 66 19.33 -11.12 9.05
C LYS A 66 19.88 -10.79 7.66
N GLU A 67 20.56 -11.73 7.01
CA GLU A 67 21.11 -11.53 5.66
C GLU A 67 20.02 -11.19 4.63
N HIS A 68 18.81 -11.73 4.79
CA HIS A 68 17.67 -11.45 3.92
C HIS A 68 17.29 -9.97 3.88
N PHE A 69 17.66 -9.20 4.90
CA PHE A 69 17.33 -7.78 5.03
C PHE A 69 18.50 -6.85 4.72
N LEU A 70 19.71 -7.37 4.53
CA LEU A 70 20.92 -6.56 4.55
C LEU A 70 21.63 -6.46 3.20
N THR A 71 21.57 -7.50 2.38
CA THR A 71 22.45 -7.62 1.21
C THR A 71 21.74 -7.31 -0.11
N GLN A 72 22.54 -6.83 -1.07
CA GLN A 72 22.10 -6.57 -2.44
C GLN A 72 21.62 -7.85 -3.13
N ASP A 73 22.34 -8.97 -2.96
CA ASP A 73 21.96 -10.26 -3.55
C ASP A 73 20.55 -10.71 -3.12
N TRP A 74 20.19 -10.49 -1.85
CA TRP A 74 18.84 -10.80 -1.36
C TRP A 74 17.79 -9.84 -1.91
N TYR A 75 18.11 -8.56 -2.01
CA TYR A 75 17.24 -7.58 -2.64
C TYR A 75 16.93 -7.93 -4.11
N GLU A 76 17.91 -8.33 -4.90
CA GLU A 76 17.70 -8.73 -6.30
C GLU A 76 16.82 -9.99 -6.42
N ARG A 77 17.01 -10.95 -5.50
CA ARG A 77 16.15 -12.14 -5.40
C ARG A 77 14.71 -11.78 -5.02
N ASP A 78 14.55 -10.85 -4.07
CA ASP A 78 13.23 -10.35 -3.68
C ASP A 78 12.52 -9.72 -4.88
N LEU A 79 13.23 -8.87 -5.66
CA LEU A 79 12.63 -8.25 -6.85
C LEU A 79 12.12 -9.29 -7.86
N GLU A 80 12.89 -10.35 -8.12
CA GLU A 80 12.51 -11.37 -9.10
C GLU A 80 11.42 -12.33 -8.59
N ALA A 81 11.55 -12.81 -7.34
CA ALA A 81 10.68 -13.84 -6.79
C ALA A 81 9.39 -13.28 -6.18
N VAL A 82 9.47 -12.06 -5.66
CA VAL A 82 8.37 -11.46 -4.91
C VAL A 82 7.70 -10.36 -5.71
N TRP A 83 8.46 -9.37 -6.15
CA TRP A 83 7.86 -8.12 -6.65
C TRP A 83 7.43 -8.20 -8.11
N ARG A 84 8.33 -8.53 -9.05
CA ARG A 84 8.02 -8.51 -10.50
C ARG A 84 6.81 -9.36 -10.90
N PRO A 85 6.61 -10.59 -10.37
CA PRO A 85 5.51 -11.46 -10.80
C PRO A 85 4.11 -10.99 -10.39
N ARG A 86 4.00 -10.02 -9.47
CA ARG A 86 2.75 -9.63 -8.83
C ARG A 86 2.17 -8.35 -9.39
N TRP A 87 0.90 -8.11 -9.06
CA TRP A 87 0.22 -6.85 -9.31
C TRP A 87 0.56 -5.82 -8.24
N HIS A 88 0.77 -4.58 -8.68
CA HIS A 88 1.04 -3.44 -7.82
C HIS A 88 0.07 -2.33 -8.15
N TYR A 89 -0.53 -1.73 -7.14
CA TYR A 89 -1.28 -0.49 -7.33
C TYR A 89 -0.33 0.59 -7.87
N ALA A 90 -0.76 1.26 -8.93
CA ALA A 90 0.06 2.24 -9.62
C ALA A 90 -0.55 3.65 -9.63
N ALA A 91 -1.88 3.75 -9.74
CA ALA A 91 -2.60 5.04 -9.77
C ALA A 91 -4.10 4.84 -9.64
N HIS A 92 -4.81 5.92 -9.33
CA HIS A 92 -6.25 6.00 -9.52
C HIS A 92 -6.57 6.43 -10.95
N GLU A 93 -7.66 5.94 -11.54
CA GLU A 93 -8.04 6.25 -12.93
C GLU A 93 -8.24 7.75 -13.18
N SER A 94 -8.54 8.55 -12.14
CA SER A 94 -8.62 10.02 -12.24
C SER A 94 -7.30 10.65 -12.70
N GLU A 95 -6.16 10.03 -12.38
CA GLU A 95 -4.82 10.48 -12.81
C GLU A 95 -4.56 10.17 -14.31
N LEU A 96 -5.40 9.33 -14.90
CA LEU A 96 -5.35 8.89 -16.29
C LEU A 96 -6.61 9.29 -17.07
N SER A 97 -7.31 10.35 -16.66
CA SER A 97 -8.66 10.69 -17.16
C SER A 97 -8.78 10.97 -18.67
N GLU A 98 -7.71 11.42 -19.33
CA GLU A 98 -7.72 11.73 -20.76
C GLU A 98 -6.88 10.75 -21.59
N PRO A 99 -7.23 10.52 -22.87
CA PRO A 99 -6.36 9.81 -23.79
C PRO A 99 -4.95 10.42 -23.83
N ARG A 100 -3.95 9.54 -23.73
CA ARG A 100 -2.52 9.84 -23.65
C ARG A 100 -2.06 10.51 -22.36
N SER A 101 -2.92 10.67 -21.36
CA SER A 101 -2.44 10.89 -20.00
C SER A 101 -1.64 9.66 -19.57
N TYR A 102 -0.53 9.89 -18.90
CA TYR A 102 0.34 8.83 -18.41
C TYR A 102 0.75 9.07 -16.98
N VAL A 103 1.07 7.97 -16.30
CA VAL A 103 1.78 7.91 -15.03
C VAL A 103 2.95 6.94 -15.18
N THR A 104 4.00 7.10 -14.37
CA THR A 104 5.11 6.14 -14.32
C THR A 104 5.09 5.34 -13.03
N PHE A 105 5.37 4.04 -13.13
CA PHE A 105 5.57 3.15 -12.00
C PHE A 105 7.01 2.65 -11.99
N LYS A 106 7.66 2.63 -10.83
CA LYS A 106 9.04 2.14 -10.66
C LYS A 106 9.12 0.95 -9.71
N LEU A 107 9.95 -0.03 -10.03
CA LEU A 107 10.28 -1.15 -9.16
C LEU A 107 11.74 -1.56 -9.37
N GLY A 108 12.58 -1.32 -8.36
CA GLY A 108 14.02 -1.40 -8.54
C GLY A 108 14.50 -0.47 -9.66
N ASP A 109 15.28 -1.00 -10.59
CA ASP A 109 15.78 -0.26 -11.76
C ASP A 109 14.78 -0.23 -12.93
N ASP A 110 13.67 -0.96 -12.84
CA ASP A 110 12.66 -1.01 -13.88
C ASP A 110 11.67 0.15 -13.72
N GLU A 111 11.35 0.81 -14.83
CA GLU A 111 10.33 1.85 -14.89
C GLU A 111 9.34 1.54 -16.01
N VAL A 112 8.05 1.74 -15.75
CA VAL A 112 6.94 1.45 -16.65
C VAL A 112 6.10 2.71 -16.82
N ILE A 113 5.81 3.07 -18.08
CA ILE A 113 4.83 4.09 -18.45
C ILE A 113 3.48 3.41 -18.58
N ILE A 114 2.49 3.86 -17.82
CA ILE A 114 1.09 3.45 -17.93
C ILE A 114 0.33 4.59 -18.58
N THR A 115 -0.39 4.33 -19.67
CA THR A 115 -1.10 5.37 -20.43
C THR A 115 -2.48 4.92 -20.87
N ARG A 116 -3.41 5.88 -20.97
CA ARG A 116 -4.72 5.65 -21.59
C ARG A 116 -4.63 5.79 -23.11
N LEU A 117 -5.15 4.81 -23.82
CA LEU A 117 -5.24 4.78 -25.28
C LEU A 117 -6.35 5.70 -25.80
N GLN A 118 -6.35 5.98 -27.10
CA GLN A 118 -7.43 6.73 -27.73
C GLN A 118 -8.80 6.03 -27.60
N SER A 119 -8.81 4.70 -27.50
CA SER A 119 -10.02 3.89 -27.25
C SER A 119 -10.56 3.98 -25.83
N GLY A 120 -9.78 4.54 -24.89
CA GLY A 120 -10.07 4.55 -23.46
C GLY A 120 -9.45 3.38 -22.68
N ALA A 121 -8.96 2.33 -23.36
CA ALA A 121 -8.27 1.21 -22.70
C ALA A 121 -6.90 1.63 -22.15
N LEU A 122 -6.40 0.91 -21.14
CA LEU A 122 -5.06 1.12 -20.60
C LEU A 122 -4.02 0.25 -21.32
N THR A 123 -2.80 0.76 -21.41
CA THR A 123 -1.62 0.00 -21.86
C THR A 123 -0.40 0.42 -21.03
N ALA A 124 0.59 -0.46 -20.93
CA ALA A 124 1.81 -0.21 -20.19
C ALA A 124 3.06 -0.64 -20.98
N TYR A 125 4.10 0.20 -20.96
CA TYR A 125 5.37 -0.04 -21.65
C TYR A 125 6.54 0.18 -20.70
N PHE A 126 7.57 -0.65 -20.77
CA PHE A 126 8.83 -0.34 -20.10
C PHE A 126 9.39 0.99 -20.65
N ASN A 127 9.77 1.90 -19.76
CA ASN A 127 10.27 3.24 -20.05
C ASN A 127 11.72 3.21 -20.56
N VAL A 128 11.97 2.43 -21.61
CA VAL A 128 13.32 2.17 -22.13
C VAL A 128 13.31 2.10 -23.64
N CYS A 129 14.06 3.00 -24.28
CA CYS A 129 14.23 2.98 -25.72
C CYS A 129 14.94 1.71 -26.17
N ARG A 130 14.35 0.99 -27.13
CA ARG A 130 14.89 -0.27 -27.70
C ARG A 130 16.21 -0.13 -28.46
N HIS A 131 16.72 1.09 -28.68
CA HIS A 131 18.01 1.32 -29.33
C HIS A 131 19.19 1.21 -28.36
N ARG A 132 19.27 2.09 -27.37
CA ARG A 132 20.41 2.17 -26.41
C ARG A 132 19.97 2.46 -24.98
N GLY A 133 18.71 2.18 -24.64
CA GLY A 133 18.24 2.20 -23.25
C GLY A 133 17.87 3.57 -22.68
N TYR A 134 17.75 4.62 -23.49
CA TYR A 134 17.38 5.95 -22.98
C TYR A 134 15.89 6.00 -22.58
N PRO A 135 15.51 6.60 -21.44
CA PRO A 135 14.11 6.76 -21.03
C PRO A 135 13.27 7.54 -22.05
N LEU A 136 12.04 7.10 -22.26
CA LEU A 136 11.12 7.64 -23.28
C LEU A 136 10.20 8.75 -22.75
N ALA A 137 9.87 8.70 -21.46
CA ALA A 137 9.10 9.74 -20.77
C ALA A 137 9.80 10.13 -19.46
N PRO A 138 9.64 11.39 -18.99
CA PRO A 138 10.00 11.75 -17.62
C PRO A 138 9.19 10.95 -16.59
N GLU A 139 9.83 10.66 -15.46
CA GLU A 139 9.15 10.14 -14.27
C GLU A 139 8.04 11.09 -13.80
N GLY A 140 6.98 10.52 -13.24
CA GLY A 140 5.81 11.21 -12.73
C GLY A 140 4.60 10.99 -13.62
N ASN A 141 3.86 12.06 -13.88
CA ASN A 141 2.68 12.05 -14.73
C ASN A 141 2.72 13.14 -15.79
N GLY A 142 1.88 13.02 -16.82
CA GLY A 142 1.76 14.04 -17.84
C GLY A 142 0.92 13.58 -19.02
N LYS A 143 1.16 14.20 -20.19
CA LYS A 143 0.44 13.89 -21.42
C LYS A 143 1.40 13.60 -22.57
N LEU A 144 1.23 12.43 -23.20
CA LEU A 144 2.08 11.97 -24.29
C LEU A 144 1.66 12.54 -25.64
N GLY A 145 2.63 12.65 -26.54
CA GLY A 145 2.39 12.84 -27.97
C GLY A 145 1.75 11.59 -28.62
N ARG A 146 1.57 11.60 -29.94
CA ARG A 146 1.14 10.39 -30.68
C ARG A 146 2.21 9.30 -30.72
N ASN A 147 3.46 9.70 -30.52
CA ASN A 147 4.62 8.81 -30.47
C ASN A 147 5.49 9.20 -29.28
N PHE A 148 6.11 8.22 -28.63
CA PHE A 148 7.29 8.41 -27.82
C PHE A 148 8.46 8.75 -28.75
N VAL A 149 9.03 9.95 -28.64
CA VAL A 149 10.23 10.32 -29.39
C VAL A 149 11.41 10.32 -28.43
N CYS A 150 12.29 9.33 -28.60
CA CYS A 150 13.49 9.19 -27.78
C CYS A 150 14.40 10.40 -27.96
N GLN A 151 14.67 11.12 -26.87
CA GLN A 151 15.48 12.34 -26.90
C GLN A 151 16.95 12.10 -27.23
N TYR A 152 17.42 10.85 -27.18
CA TYR A 152 18.81 10.55 -27.50
C TYR A 152 19.10 10.60 -29.01
N HIS A 153 18.33 9.89 -29.83
CA HIS A 153 18.60 9.76 -31.27
C HIS A 153 17.34 9.86 -32.16
N GLY A 154 16.19 10.23 -31.59
CA GLY A 154 14.95 10.42 -32.35
C GLY A 154 14.32 9.14 -32.90
N TRP A 155 14.61 7.97 -32.31
CA TRP A 155 13.78 6.79 -32.54
C TRP A 155 12.39 7.06 -31.97
N ALA A 156 11.35 6.67 -32.72
CA ALA A 156 9.98 6.96 -32.36
C ALA A 156 9.15 5.68 -32.28
N PHE A 157 8.33 5.59 -31.25
CA PHE A 157 7.45 4.46 -30.97
C PHE A 157 6.02 4.95 -30.83
N SER A 158 5.07 4.24 -31.43
CA SER A 158 3.64 4.55 -31.32
C SER A 158 3.19 4.40 -29.86
N THR A 159 2.42 5.37 -29.35
CA THR A 159 1.82 5.29 -28.01
C THR A 159 0.62 4.34 -27.95
N GLU A 160 0.07 3.94 -29.10
CA GLU A 160 -1.13 3.09 -29.18
C GLU A 160 -0.80 1.60 -29.06
N ASP A 161 0.28 1.16 -29.71
CA ASP A 161 0.64 -0.26 -29.79
C ASP A 161 2.11 -0.55 -29.41
N GLY A 162 2.93 0.49 -29.23
CA GLY A 162 4.36 0.38 -28.92
C GLY A 162 5.23 0.12 -30.15
N ALA A 163 4.68 0.08 -31.36
CA ALA A 163 5.44 -0.25 -32.57
C ALA A 163 6.56 0.78 -32.84
N CYS A 164 7.73 0.32 -33.29
CA CYS A 164 8.80 1.21 -33.75
C CYS A 164 8.42 1.84 -35.09
N VAL A 165 7.91 3.07 -35.05
CA VAL A 165 7.45 3.80 -36.24
C VAL A 165 8.61 4.49 -36.96
N SER A 166 9.67 4.87 -36.26
CA SER A 166 10.86 5.50 -36.85
C SER A 166 12.15 5.05 -36.18
N ALA A 167 13.14 4.69 -37.01
CA ALA A 167 14.52 4.39 -36.61
C ALA A 167 15.47 5.21 -37.49
N THR A 168 15.74 6.45 -37.06
CA THR A 168 16.39 7.47 -37.88
C THR A 168 17.80 7.06 -38.31
N LYS A 169 18.11 7.19 -39.61
CA LYS A 169 19.43 6.94 -40.24
C LYS A 169 19.97 5.50 -40.11
N MET A 170 19.12 4.52 -39.82
CA MET A 170 19.49 3.11 -39.99
C MET A 170 19.73 2.80 -41.48
N HIS A 171 20.47 1.71 -41.74
CA HIS A 171 20.79 1.27 -43.10
C HIS A 171 19.54 0.93 -43.90
N GLU A 172 19.64 1.02 -45.23
CA GLU A 172 18.57 0.63 -46.13
C GLU A 172 18.15 -0.82 -45.89
N GLY A 173 16.84 -1.07 -45.80
CA GLY A 173 16.29 -2.40 -45.51
C GLY A 173 16.26 -2.78 -44.03
N PHE A 174 16.58 -1.88 -43.10
CA PHE A 174 16.46 -2.15 -41.66
C PHE A 174 15.01 -2.49 -41.26
N ASP A 175 14.80 -3.71 -40.74
CA ASP A 175 13.51 -4.15 -40.23
C ASP A 175 13.25 -3.61 -38.82
N LYS A 176 12.21 -2.77 -38.69
CA LYS A 176 11.77 -2.17 -37.42
C LYS A 176 10.86 -3.09 -36.60
N THR A 177 10.30 -4.13 -37.20
CA THR A 177 9.28 -5.00 -36.61
C THR A 177 9.69 -5.58 -35.25
N PRO A 178 10.92 -6.10 -35.03
CA PRO A 178 11.30 -6.66 -33.72
C PRO A 178 11.64 -5.60 -32.65
N TRP A 179 11.60 -4.32 -33.01
CA TRP A 179 12.06 -3.21 -32.16
C TRP A 179 10.93 -2.41 -31.51
N GLY A 180 9.70 -2.92 -31.47
CA GLY A 180 8.61 -2.31 -30.69
C GLY A 180 8.89 -2.30 -29.18
N LEU A 181 8.22 -1.46 -28.41
CA LEU A 181 8.41 -1.39 -26.95
C LEU A 181 8.05 -2.70 -26.27
N HIS A 182 8.79 -3.04 -25.22
CA HIS A 182 8.40 -4.13 -24.32
C HIS A 182 7.19 -3.67 -23.51
N LYS A 183 6.19 -4.54 -23.39
CA LYS A 183 4.97 -4.28 -22.63
C LYS A 183 5.09 -4.83 -21.21
N ALA A 184 4.49 -4.12 -20.27
CA ALA A 184 4.13 -4.63 -18.96
C ALA A 184 2.63 -4.97 -18.95
N TRP A 185 2.16 -5.70 -17.93
CA TRP A 185 0.75 -5.97 -17.76
C TRP A 185 0.09 -4.82 -17.01
N VAL A 186 -1.10 -4.42 -17.44
CA VAL A 186 -1.91 -3.40 -16.76
C VAL A 186 -3.37 -3.81 -16.81
N GLU A 187 -4.05 -3.69 -15.68
CA GLU A 187 -5.49 -3.89 -15.56
C GLU A 187 -6.06 -2.85 -14.60
N ALA A 188 -7.33 -2.47 -14.80
CA ALA A 188 -8.06 -1.63 -13.88
C ALA A 188 -9.19 -2.43 -13.24
N TYR A 189 -9.44 -2.20 -11.95
CA TYR A 189 -10.55 -2.77 -11.22
C TYR A 189 -11.18 -1.67 -10.35
N ASN A 190 -12.44 -1.32 -10.65
CA ASN A 190 -13.19 -0.29 -9.95
C ASN A 190 -12.38 1.03 -9.78
N GLY A 191 -11.88 1.62 -10.87
CA GLY A 191 -11.09 2.87 -10.78
C GLY A 191 -9.64 2.71 -10.28
N LEU A 192 -9.25 1.55 -9.76
CA LEU A 192 -7.88 1.29 -9.29
C LEU A 192 -7.04 0.67 -10.41
N VAL A 193 -5.91 1.29 -10.75
CA VAL A 193 -5.01 0.83 -11.81
C VAL A 193 -3.85 0.04 -11.23
N PHE A 194 -3.69 -1.19 -11.70
CA PHE A 194 -2.62 -2.08 -11.29
C PHE A 194 -1.67 -2.39 -12.45
N VAL A 195 -0.40 -2.59 -12.12
CA VAL A 195 0.65 -2.96 -13.07
C VAL A 195 1.41 -4.18 -12.58
N SER A 196 1.82 -5.06 -13.49
CA SER A 196 2.73 -6.16 -13.21
C SER A 196 3.85 -6.23 -14.22
N LEU A 197 5.07 -6.46 -13.72
CA LEU A 197 6.29 -6.62 -14.50
C LEU A 197 6.57 -8.10 -14.82
N SER A 198 5.58 -8.98 -14.58
CA SER A 198 5.71 -10.41 -14.80
C SER A 198 6.03 -10.73 -16.27
N ARG A 199 6.91 -11.71 -16.47
CA ARG A 199 7.25 -12.20 -17.82
C ARG A 199 6.08 -12.92 -18.48
N GLU A 200 5.31 -13.65 -17.67
CA GLU A 200 4.09 -14.34 -18.10
C GLU A 200 2.86 -13.57 -17.61
N LYS A 201 1.74 -13.68 -18.32
CA LYS A 201 0.51 -13.00 -17.92
C LYS A 201 0.07 -13.53 -16.55
N PRO A 202 0.03 -12.69 -15.49
CA PRO A 202 -0.53 -13.10 -14.21
C PRO A 202 -2.03 -13.39 -14.34
N VAL A 203 -2.58 -14.07 -13.34
CA VAL A 203 -4.04 -14.11 -13.13
C VAL A 203 -4.57 -12.67 -13.09
N GLY A 204 -5.69 -12.40 -13.76
CA GLY A 204 -6.21 -11.04 -13.89
C GLY A 204 -6.58 -10.43 -12.53
N VAL A 205 -6.44 -9.11 -12.41
CA VAL A 205 -6.77 -8.37 -11.17
C VAL A 205 -8.22 -8.62 -10.80
N THR A 206 -9.13 -8.56 -11.79
CA THR A 206 -10.54 -8.84 -11.53
C THR A 206 -10.70 -10.24 -10.94
N GLU A 207 -10.07 -11.27 -11.49
CA GLU A 207 -10.16 -12.64 -10.97
C GLU A 207 -9.61 -12.75 -9.54
N SER A 208 -8.45 -12.14 -9.26
CA SER A 208 -7.86 -12.06 -7.93
C SER A 208 -8.79 -11.38 -6.93
N PHE A 209 -9.44 -10.27 -7.30
CA PHE A 209 -10.35 -9.52 -6.44
C PHE A 209 -11.80 -10.08 -6.43
N THR A 210 -12.28 -10.79 -7.46
CA THR A 210 -13.62 -11.41 -7.46
C THR A 210 -13.68 -12.63 -6.56
N SER A 211 -12.58 -13.39 -6.44
CA SER A 211 -12.50 -14.45 -5.42
C SER A 211 -12.66 -13.92 -3.98
N PHE A 212 -12.38 -12.62 -3.79
CA PHE A 212 -12.62 -11.86 -2.56
C PHE A 212 -14.01 -11.20 -2.52
N ALA A 213 -14.57 -10.78 -3.67
CA ALA A 213 -15.87 -10.12 -3.77
C ALA A 213 -17.08 -11.08 -3.65
N ASP A 214 -16.93 -12.35 -4.04
CA ASP A 214 -18.01 -13.33 -4.08
C ASP A 214 -18.52 -13.76 -2.69
N SER A 215 -17.82 -13.43 -1.60
CA SER A 215 -18.35 -13.69 -0.25
C SER A 215 -19.36 -12.63 0.19
N GLU A 216 -19.17 -11.33 -0.09
CA GLU A 216 -20.09 -10.26 0.40
C GLU A 216 -20.10 -8.91 -0.37
N GLY A 217 -19.49 -8.78 -1.57
CA GLY A 217 -19.65 -7.57 -2.39
C GLY A 217 -19.10 -6.26 -1.79
N ALA A 218 -18.18 -6.32 -0.82
CA ALA A 218 -17.77 -5.15 -0.02
C ALA A 218 -17.03 -4.06 -0.84
N ILE A 219 -16.07 -4.41 -1.72
CA ILE A 219 -15.47 -3.45 -2.69
C ILE A 219 -16.47 -3.14 -3.82
N ALA A 220 -17.30 -4.12 -4.20
CA ALA A 220 -18.29 -3.95 -5.26
C ALA A 220 -19.45 -3.01 -4.86
N GLY A 221 -19.66 -2.75 -3.57
CA GLY A 221 -20.70 -1.85 -3.08
C GLY A 221 -20.39 -0.38 -3.33
N TYR A 222 -19.11 0.00 -3.31
CA TYR A 222 -18.64 1.36 -3.58
C TYR A 222 -18.24 1.54 -5.06
N ASP A 223 -18.57 2.69 -5.63
CA ASP A 223 -18.06 3.10 -6.94
C ASP A 223 -16.75 3.87 -6.75
N LEU A 224 -15.64 3.12 -6.72
CA LEU A 224 -14.33 3.73 -6.56
C LEU A 224 -13.88 4.46 -7.83
N SER A 225 -14.48 4.17 -9.00
CA SER A 225 -14.17 4.89 -10.24
C SER A 225 -14.66 6.35 -10.24
N GLY A 226 -15.68 6.65 -9.42
CA GLY A 226 -16.24 7.98 -9.22
C GLY A 226 -15.45 8.87 -8.24
N LEU A 227 -14.22 8.50 -7.90
CA LEU A 227 -13.39 9.22 -6.94
C LEU A 227 -12.33 10.11 -7.60
N LYS A 228 -11.68 10.94 -6.78
CA LYS A 228 -10.48 11.68 -7.14
C LYS A 228 -9.43 11.61 -6.03
N VAL A 229 -8.18 11.80 -6.40
CA VAL A 229 -7.07 11.97 -5.46
C VAL A 229 -7.21 13.31 -4.74
N ALA A 230 -7.38 13.27 -3.42
CA ALA A 230 -7.37 14.43 -2.54
C ALA A 230 -5.96 14.77 -2.05
N ALA A 231 -5.18 13.76 -1.68
CA ALA A 231 -3.82 13.92 -1.17
C ALA A 231 -2.96 12.71 -1.52
N VAL A 232 -1.66 12.96 -1.69
CA VAL A 232 -0.62 11.93 -1.81
C VAL A 232 0.54 12.34 -0.91
N ASP A 233 1.01 11.41 -0.09
CA ASP A 233 2.19 11.57 0.73
C ASP A 233 3.18 10.43 0.49
N HIS A 234 4.48 10.74 0.63
CA HIS A 234 5.56 9.79 0.43
C HIS A 234 6.51 9.82 1.62
N VAL A 235 6.80 8.65 2.18
CA VAL A 235 7.74 8.47 3.28
C VAL A 235 8.82 7.49 2.86
N GLU A 236 10.06 7.96 2.79
CA GLU A 236 11.23 7.08 2.70
C GLU A 236 11.54 6.51 4.08
N VAL A 237 11.51 5.18 4.20
CA VAL A 237 11.87 4.46 5.42
C VAL A 237 13.24 3.84 5.21
N ALA A 238 14.23 4.20 6.02
CA ALA A 238 15.60 3.65 5.95
C ALA A 238 15.69 2.22 6.52
N ALA A 239 14.83 1.35 6.03
CA ALA A 239 14.69 -0.06 6.37
C ALA A 239 14.36 -0.91 5.14
N ASN A 240 14.68 -2.20 5.23
CA ASN A 240 14.28 -3.21 4.25
C ASN A 240 12.75 -3.33 4.21
N TRP A 241 12.18 -3.53 3.02
CA TRP A 241 10.73 -3.60 2.82
C TRP A 241 10.04 -4.67 3.68
N LYS A 242 10.73 -5.78 3.98
CA LYS A 242 10.19 -6.85 4.83
C LYS A 242 9.97 -6.38 6.26
N LEU A 243 10.81 -5.49 6.79
CA LEU A 243 10.59 -4.91 8.12
C LEU A 243 9.37 -3.99 8.16
N VAL A 244 9.05 -3.36 7.03
CA VAL A 244 7.85 -2.52 6.91
C VAL A 244 6.60 -3.39 6.86
N VAL A 245 6.62 -4.49 6.11
CA VAL A 245 5.54 -5.48 6.11
C VAL A 245 5.38 -6.14 7.47
N GLU A 246 6.48 -6.54 8.12
CA GLU A 246 6.44 -7.13 9.46
C GLU A 246 5.78 -6.20 10.48
N ASN A 247 6.05 -4.89 10.39
CA ASN A 247 5.45 -3.89 11.26
C ASN A 247 3.95 -3.69 10.94
N ASP A 248 3.56 -3.72 9.67
CA ASP A 248 2.16 -3.57 9.24
C ASP A 248 1.28 -4.79 9.59
N ASP A 249 1.87 -5.99 9.61
CA ASP A 249 1.16 -7.27 9.83
C ASP A 249 0.86 -7.59 11.31
N GLU A 250 1.13 -6.69 12.25
CA GLU A 250 0.84 -6.86 13.68
C GLU A 250 0.57 -5.55 14.41
N CYS A 251 -0.14 -5.64 15.54
CA CYS A 251 -0.40 -4.50 16.42
C CYS A 251 0.13 -4.70 17.85
N TYR A 252 1.07 -5.64 18.03
CA TYR A 252 1.74 -5.92 19.29
C TYR A 252 2.55 -4.72 19.79
N HIS A 253 3.10 -3.92 18.87
CA HIS A 253 3.80 -2.67 19.21
C HIS A 253 2.86 -1.46 19.41
N CYS A 254 1.60 -1.53 18.98
CA CYS A 254 0.71 -0.38 18.88
C CYS A 254 0.45 0.31 20.23
N SER A 255 0.15 -0.49 21.27
CA SER A 255 -0.15 0.02 22.63
C SER A 255 0.95 0.91 23.20
N LEU A 256 2.20 0.69 22.78
CA LEU A 256 3.35 1.44 23.25
C LEU A 256 3.67 2.65 22.37
N ASN A 257 3.47 2.54 21.06
CA ASN A 257 4.06 3.46 20.09
C ASN A 257 3.06 4.39 19.40
N HIS A 258 1.76 4.09 19.43
CA HIS A 258 0.73 4.87 18.72
C HIS A 258 -0.34 5.43 19.66
N PRO A 259 -0.01 6.44 20.50
CA PRO A 259 -0.98 7.00 21.44
C PRO A 259 -2.19 7.64 20.75
N GLU A 260 -2.06 8.06 19.49
CA GLU A 260 -3.16 8.53 18.65
C GLU A 260 -4.03 7.39 18.12
N LEU A 261 -3.42 6.36 17.53
CA LEU A 261 -4.13 5.26 16.87
C LEU A 261 -4.90 4.39 17.86
N VAL A 262 -4.35 4.08 19.02
CA VAL A 262 -5.02 3.18 20.00
C VAL A 262 -6.26 3.79 20.67
N LYS A 263 -6.64 5.01 20.27
CA LYS A 263 -7.94 5.61 20.60
C LYS A 263 -9.04 5.24 19.62
N THR A 264 -8.67 4.77 18.42
CA THR A 264 -9.57 4.31 17.36
C THR A 264 -9.49 2.82 17.12
N ILE A 265 -8.64 2.07 17.80
CA ILE A 265 -8.57 0.61 17.67
C ILE A 265 -8.29 -0.01 19.02
N ASP A 266 -8.72 -1.28 19.19
CA ASP A 266 -8.21 -2.12 20.28
C ASP A 266 -7.00 -2.92 19.78
N PRO A 267 -5.77 -2.55 20.17
CA PRO A 267 -4.56 -3.19 19.67
C PRO A 267 -4.42 -4.65 20.13
N TRP A 268 -5.10 -5.07 21.19
CA TRP A 268 -5.01 -6.44 21.71
C TRP A 268 -5.96 -7.41 21.02
N HIS A 269 -6.98 -6.89 20.36
CA HIS A 269 -7.97 -7.67 19.60
C HIS A 269 -7.86 -7.46 18.09
N THR A 270 -6.99 -6.56 17.61
CA THR A 270 -6.73 -6.33 16.18
C THR A 270 -5.59 -7.23 15.69
N PHE A 271 -5.81 -8.05 14.67
CA PHE A 271 -4.78 -8.91 14.09
C PHE A 271 -4.95 -9.15 12.59
N THR A 272 -3.86 -9.49 11.89
CA THR A 272 -3.91 -9.90 10.49
C THR A 272 -4.20 -11.39 10.37
N VAL A 273 -5.38 -11.73 9.83
CA VAL A 273 -5.66 -13.11 9.40
C VAL A 273 -5.13 -13.26 7.99
N VAL A 274 -4.20 -14.19 7.86
CA VAL A 274 -3.60 -14.53 6.59
C VAL A 274 -4.14 -15.89 6.15
N GLU A 275 -5.03 -15.90 5.15
CA GLU A 275 -5.55 -17.15 4.56
C GLU A 275 -4.71 -17.57 3.34
N ASP A 276 -4.41 -16.62 2.44
CA ASP A 276 -3.63 -16.85 1.21
C ASP A 276 -2.93 -15.57 0.69
N LEU A 277 -1.66 -15.33 1.04
CA LEU A 277 -0.93 -14.11 0.64
C LEU A 277 -0.68 -13.92 -0.86
N ASP A 278 -1.04 -14.89 -1.71
CA ASP A 278 -1.02 -14.68 -3.16
C ASP A 278 -2.32 -14.01 -3.69
N LYS A 279 -3.27 -13.70 -2.80
CA LYS A 279 -4.55 -13.06 -3.12
C LYS A 279 -4.86 -11.90 -2.16
N PRO A 280 -5.73 -10.95 -2.55
CA PRO A 280 -6.23 -9.94 -1.62
C PRO A 280 -6.87 -10.55 -0.37
N GLN A 281 -6.59 -9.98 0.81
CA GLN A 281 -7.01 -10.49 2.14
C GLN A 281 -7.83 -9.46 2.94
N ARG A 282 -8.66 -9.92 3.89
CA ARG A 282 -9.36 -9.07 4.89
C ARG A 282 -8.57 -9.02 6.19
N LEU A 283 -8.67 -7.91 6.91
CA LEU A 283 -8.28 -7.82 8.32
C LEU A 283 -9.50 -8.14 9.20
N TRP A 284 -9.30 -8.99 10.22
CA TRP A 284 -10.34 -9.35 11.18
C TRP A 284 -9.84 -9.01 12.58
N THR A 285 -10.74 -8.63 13.49
CA THR A 285 -10.43 -8.64 14.93
C THR A 285 -10.96 -9.93 15.56
N GLN A 286 -10.59 -10.20 16.81
CA GLN A 286 -11.29 -11.22 17.60
C GLN A 286 -12.74 -10.79 17.82
N ASP A 287 -13.64 -11.78 17.93
CA ASP A 287 -15.04 -11.61 18.37
C ASP A 287 -15.95 -10.73 17.49
N ASP A 288 -15.75 -10.73 16.16
CA ASP A 288 -16.53 -9.93 15.20
C ASP A 288 -16.49 -8.40 15.48
N TRP A 289 -15.46 -7.90 16.16
CA TRP A 289 -15.27 -6.45 16.22
C TRP A 289 -14.83 -5.95 14.83
N SER A 290 -15.36 -4.81 14.41
CA SER A 290 -14.82 -4.11 13.25
C SER A 290 -13.53 -3.44 13.69
N ILE A 291 -12.51 -3.43 12.83
CA ILE A 291 -11.51 -2.37 12.91
C ILE A 291 -12.27 -1.06 12.77
N GLU A 292 -12.32 -0.33 13.88
CA GLU A 292 -12.81 1.03 13.92
C GLU A 292 -11.97 1.83 12.92
N ASP A 293 -12.67 2.60 12.08
CA ASP A 293 -12.16 3.26 10.89
C ASP A 293 -10.75 3.85 11.08
N LEU A 294 -9.73 3.22 10.47
CA LEU A 294 -8.34 3.69 10.53
C LEU A 294 -8.14 5.06 9.88
N THR A 295 -9.12 5.52 9.10
CA THR A 295 -9.15 6.86 8.52
C THR A 295 -9.93 7.87 9.37
N SER A 296 -10.68 7.39 10.38
CA SER A 296 -11.36 8.28 11.32
C SER A 296 -10.34 8.90 12.27
N ASN A 297 -10.18 10.21 12.20
CA ASN A 297 -9.35 10.93 13.15
C ASN A 297 -10.16 11.22 14.42
N PRO A 298 -9.85 10.61 15.58
CA PRO A 298 -10.66 10.75 16.79
C PRO A 298 -10.53 12.14 17.42
N TYR A 299 -9.59 12.95 16.94
CA TYR A 299 -9.33 14.31 17.40
C TYR A 299 -10.05 15.38 16.57
N SER A 300 -10.67 15.01 15.45
CA SER A 300 -11.42 15.94 14.60
C SER A 300 -12.86 15.47 14.44
N GLN A 301 -13.81 16.30 14.87
CA GLN A 301 -15.24 16.07 14.59
C GLN A 301 -15.59 16.25 13.11
N ASP A 302 -14.67 16.84 12.33
CA ASP A 302 -14.73 17.04 10.89
C ASP A 302 -13.69 16.15 10.16
N ALA A 303 -13.27 15.03 10.77
CA ALA A 303 -12.42 14.05 10.10
C ALA A 303 -13.15 13.47 8.88
N GLY A 304 -12.43 13.36 7.75
CA GLY A 304 -12.96 12.75 6.54
C GLY A 304 -13.61 13.74 5.56
N CYS A 305 -14.60 13.26 4.81
CA CYS A 305 -15.28 14.01 3.75
C CYS A 305 -16.80 14.05 3.96
N ARG A 306 -17.40 15.23 3.88
CA ARG A 306 -18.85 15.41 4.05
C ARG A 306 -19.67 14.83 2.89
N VAL A 307 -19.05 14.67 1.72
CA VAL A 307 -19.66 14.01 0.56
C VAL A 307 -19.36 12.51 0.66
N PRO A 308 -20.38 11.65 0.78
CA PRO A 308 -20.17 10.21 0.86
C PRO A 308 -19.66 9.65 -0.46
N LEU A 309 -18.95 8.53 -0.40
CA LEU A 309 -18.52 7.82 -1.61
C LEU A 309 -19.74 7.34 -2.42
N PRO A 310 -19.69 7.42 -3.77
CA PRO A 310 -20.74 6.88 -4.62
C PRO A 310 -20.83 5.36 -4.49
N ARG A 311 -22.02 4.80 -4.78
CA ARG A 311 -22.34 3.38 -4.57
C ARG A 311 -22.82 2.72 -5.86
N GLN A 312 -22.48 1.45 -6.06
CA GLN A 312 -22.92 0.70 -7.25
C GLN A 312 -24.29 0.00 -7.05
N THR A 313 -24.65 -0.39 -5.82
CA THR A 313 -25.80 -1.30 -5.56
C THR A 313 -26.65 -0.97 -4.33
N ALA A 314 -26.68 0.29 -3.88
CA ALA A 314 -27.30 0.60 -2.59
C ALA A 314 -28.84 0.67 -2.58
N HIS A 315 -29.44 0.15 -1.51
CA HIS A 315 -30.81 0.45 -1.09
C HIS A 315 -30.83 1.54 0.00
N GLU A 316 -31.92 2.30 0.07
CA GLU A 316 -32.12 3.30 1.13
C GLU A 316 -32.12 2.62 2.52
N GLY A 317 -31.19 3.02 3.40
CA GLY A 317 -31.14 2.57 4.79
C GLY A 317 -30.06 1.54 5.15
N ASP A 318 -29.26 1.08 4.18
CA ASP A 318 -28.15 0.16 4.47
C ASP A 318 -27.03 0.86 5.26
N GLU A 319 -26.67 0.28 6.42
CA GLU A 319 -25.46 0.65 7.16
C GLU A 319 -24.22 0.39 6.30
N LEU A 320 -23.30 1.37 6.26
CA LEU A 320 -22.11 1.30 5.42
C LEU A 320 -20.98 0.57 6.14
N PRO A 321 -20.48 -0.56 5.62
CA PRO A 321 -19.30 -1.19 6.18
C PRO A 321 -18.04 -0.41 5.80
N ILE A 322 -17.11 -0.32 6.73
CA ILE A 322 -15.71 -0.03 6.44
C ILE A 322 -15.11 -1.31 5.87
N VAL A 323 -14.36 -1.18 4.78
CA VAL A 323 -13.77 -2.32 4.07
C VAL A 323 -12.27 -2.16 4.06
N GLN A 324 -11.55 -3.13 4.62
CA GLN A 324 -10.10 -3.16 4.55
C GLN A 324 -9.63 -4.32 3.67
N VAL A 325 -8.69 -4.03 2.79
CA VAL A 325 -8.16 -4.98 1.80
C VAL A 325 -6.65 -4.91 1.82
N PHE A 326 -6.00 -6.05 2.03
CA PHE A 326 -4.54 -6.18 1.95
C PHE A 326 -4.16 -6.91 0.68
N TRP A 327 -3.07 -6.53 0.03
CA TRP A 327 -2.45 -7.31 -1.02
C TRP A 327 -0.92 -7.30 -0.79
N GLN A 328 -0.43 -8.35 -0.15
CA GLN A 328 1.00 -8.45 0.16
C GLN A 328 1.83 -8.67 -1.12
N PRO A 329 3.06 -8.12 -1.19
CA PRO A 329 3.69 -7.24 -0.21
C PRO A 329 3.43 -5.74 -0.48
N SER A 330 2.58 -5.40 -1.46
CA SER A 330 2.63 -4.09 -2.11
C SER A 330 1.68 -3.06 -1.54
N GLY A 331 0.72 -3.43 -0.68
CA GLY A 331 -0.04 -2.44 0.06
C GLY A 331 -1.34 -2.95 0.69
N HIS A 332 -2.07 -2.03 1.29
CA HIS A 332 -3.43 -2.21 1.75
C HIS A 332 -4.28 -0.97 1.47
N MET A 333 -5.59 -1.10 1.53
CA MET A 333 -6.52 0.02 1.44
C MET A 333 -7.61 -0.10 2.49
N VAL A 334 -8.08 1.04 2.96
CA VAL A 334 -9.24 1.20 3.83
C VAL A 334 -10.26 2.04 3.07
N ILE A 335 -11.43 1.48 2.83
CA ILE A 335 -12.58 2.14 2.22
C ILE A 335 -13.55 2.45 3.34
N SER A 336 -13.73 3.73 3.60
CA SER A 336 -14.69 4.25 4.57
C SER A 336 -15.87 4.90 3.83
N PRO A 337 -16.98 5.20 4.52
CA PRO A 337 -18.17 5.81 3.92
C PRO A 337 -17.93 7.08 3.09
N ASP A 338 -16.84 7.78 3.35
CA ASP A 338 -16.56 9.14 2.89
C ASP A 338 -15.20 9.32 2.21
N ASN A 339 -14.24 8.44 2.47
CA ASN A 339 -12.91 8.48 1.86
C ASN A 339 -12.33 7.07 1.67
N VAL A 340 -11.27 7.00 0.87
CA VAL A 340 -10.42 5.81 0.77
C VAL A 340 -9.00 6.21 1.11
N TRP A 341 -8.33 5.44 1.95
CA TRP A 341 -6.90 5.51 2.12
C TRP A 341 -6.27 4.28 1.47
N ILE A 342 -5.34 4.51 0.55
CA ILE A 342 -4.53 3.49 -0.10
C ILE A 342 -3.09 3.68 0.37
N TRP A 343 -2.54 2.66 1.03
CA TRP A 343 -1.15 2.63 1.42
C TRP A 343 -0.41 1.59 0.60
N THR A 344 0.75 1.97 0.06
CA THR A 344 1.61 1.06 -0.71
C THR A 344 3.04 1.18 -0.28
N ILE A 345 3.80 0.11 -0.47
CA ILE A 345 5.25 0.13 -0.31
C ILE A 345 5.95 -0.39 -1.55
N ARG A 346 7.15 0.13 -1.81
CA ARG A 346 8.05 -0.38 -2.85
C ARG A 346 9.49 -0.35 -2.35
N PRO A 347 10.29 -1.39 -2.63
CA PRO A 347 11.68 -1.38 -2.22
C PRO A 347 12.48 -0.50 -3.19
N LEU A 348 13.25 0.43 -2.64
CA LEU A 348 14.20 1.26 -3.41
C LEU A 348 15.62 0.71 -3.33
N GLY A 349 15.88 -0.19 -2.40
CA GLY A 349 17.16 -0.86 -2.23
C GLY A 349 17.10 -1.91 -1.12
N PRO A 350 18.23 -2.55 -0.77
CA PRO A 350 18.27 -3.58 0.26
C PRO A 350 17.89 -3.06 1.66
N GLN A 351 18.01 -1.77 1.92
CA GLN A 351 17.74 -1.17 3.24
C GLN A 351 17.02 0.18 3.09
N LEU A 352 16.24 0.35 2.02
CA LEU A 352 15.47 1.56 1.75
C LEU A 352 14.15 1.17 1.09
N THR A 353 13.05 1.68 1.64
CA THR A 353 11.69 1.43 1.17
C THR A 353 10.97 2.75 1.04
N ILE A 354 10.19 2.93 -0.02
CA ILE A 354 9.26 4.05 -0.13
C ILE A 354 7.87 3.56 0.26
N ALA A 355 7.26 4.21 1.24
CA ALA A 355 5.84 4.09 1.55
C ALA A 355 5.08 5.25 0.90
N THR A 356 3.90 5.00 0.37
CA THR A 356 3.06 6.01 -0.27
C THR A 356 1.64 5.89 0.24
N SER A 357 1.11 6.99 0.75
CA SER A 357 -0.28 7.12 1.18
C SER A 357 -1.04 7.98 0.17
N GLN A 358 -2.10 7.44 -0.40
CA GLN A 358 -3.00 8.17 -1.28
C GLN A 358 -4.40 8.19 -0.67
N PHE A 359 -4.98 9.38 -0.60
CA PHE A 359 -6.33 9.60 -0.09
C PHE A 359 -7.26 9.95 -1.23
N LEU A 360 -8.36 9.21 -1.37
CA LEU A 360 -9.40 9.43 -2.36
C LEU A 360 -10.67 9.94 -1.69
N VAL A 361 -11.36 10.85 -2.37
CA VAL A 361 -12.68 11.38 -1.99
C VAL A 361 -13.60 11.37 -3.21
N ALA A 362 -14.90 11.58 -3.00
CA ALA A 362 -15.86 11.73 -4.09
C ALA A 362 -15.40 12.81 -5.11
N ALA A 363 -15.58 12.55 -6.40
CA ALA A 363 -15.05 13.45 -7.45
C ALA A 363 -15.59 14.88 -7.35
N ASP A 364 -16.83 15.05 -6.89
CA ASP A 364 -17.52 16.33 -6.73
C ASP A 364 -17.30 17.01 -5.36
N ALA A 365 -16.58 16.38 -4.43
CA ALA A 365 -16.24 16.99 -3.14
C ALA A 365 -15.25 18.15 -3.30
N GLU A 366 -15.45 19.27 -2.61
CA GLU A 366 -14.60 20.47 -2.71
C GLU A 366 -13.72 20.64 -1.44
N GLU A 367 -12.40 20.74 -1.61
CA GLU A 367 -11.47 21.04 -0.50
C GLU A 367 -11.81 22.41 0.14
N GLY A 368 -11.74 22.49 1.47
CA GLY A 368 -12.09 23.67 2.25
C GLY A 368 -13.59 23.86 2.47
N ARG A 369 -14.42 23.03 1.83
CA ARG A 369 -15.88 22.99 2.02
C ARG A 369 -16.34 21.64 2.54
N ASP A 370 -16.00 20.57 1.82
CA ASP A 370 -16.48 19.22 2.09
C ASP A 370 -15.44 18.40 2.85
N TYR A 371 -14.16 18.71 2.71
CA TYR A 371 -13.06 18.10 3.47
C TYR A 371 -11.91 19.10 3.67
N ASP A 372 -11.05 18.81 4.63
CA ASP A 372 -9.78 19.50 4.87
C ASP A 372 -8.65 18.47 4.83
N ILE A 373 -7.56 18.76 4.09
CA ILE A 373 -6.48 17.79 3.87
C ILE A 373 -5.80 17.43 5.20
N GLU A 374 -5.51 18.40 6.06
CA GLU A 374 -4.82 18.13 7.33
C GLU A 374 -5.66 17.19 8.20
N SER A 375 -6.95 17.48 8.33
CA SER A 375 -7.90 16.64 9.09
C SER A 375 -8.05 15.23 8.51
N LEU A 376 -8.02 15.10 7.18
CA LEU A 376 -8.14 13.84 6.44
C LEU A 376 -6.90 12.95 6.63
N THR A 377 -5.70 13.53 6.71
CA THR A 377 -4.44 12.76 6.65
C THR A 377 -3.72 12.64 7.98
N SER A 378 -3.98 13.51 8.96
CA SER A 378 -3.07 13.67 10.12
C SER A 378 -2.88 12.41 10.96
N LEU A 379 -3.94 11.63 11.20
CA LEU A 379 -3.83 10.40 12.01
C LEU A 379 -2.90 9.40 11.32
N VAL A 380 -3.21 9.07 10.07
CA VAL A 380 -2.44 8.13 9.25
C VAL A 380 -0.98 8.57 9.12
N LEU A 381 -0.73 9.83 8.77
CA LEU A 381 0.65 10.30 8.58
C LEU A 381 1.44 10.34 9.90
N THR A 382 0.78 10.61 11.03
CA THR A 382 1.41 10.52 12.36
C THR A 382 1.81 9.08 12.68
N THR A 383 0.90 8.13 12.49
CA THR A 383 1.15 6.70 12.72
C THR A 383 2.27 6.19 11.82
N LEU A 384 2.23 6.46 10.51
CA LEU A 384 3.27 6.03 9.58
C LEU A 384 4.66 6.63 9.90
N GLY A 385 4.70 7.85 10.42
CA GLY A 385 5.94 8.46 10.90
C GLY A 385 6.50 7.75 12.14
N GLN A 386 5.63 7.29 13.05
CA GLN A 386 6.01 6.49 14.22
C GLN A 386 6.53 5.11 13.77
N ASP A 387 5.84 4.44 12.85
CA ASP A 387 6.24 3.14 12.28
C ASP A 387 7.58 3.21 11.57
N ALA A 388 7.80 4.25 10.74
CA ALA A 388 9.07 4.43 10.04
C ALA A 388 10.24 4.47 11.04
N ALA A 389 10.10 5.17 12.17
CA ALA A 389 11.12 5.23 13.20
C ALA A 389 11.38 3.85 13.86
N LEU A 390 10.34 3.04 14.05
CA LEU A 390 10.46 1.66 14.57
C LEU A 390 11.20 0.76 13.57
N CYS A 391 10.78 0.76 12.31
CA CYS A 391 11.43 -0.02 11.24
C CYS A 391 12.91 0.35 11.08
N GLU A 392 13.25 1.63 11.15
CA GLU A 392 14.65 2.09 11.11
C GLU A 392 15.45 1.64 12.35
N GLY A 393 14.81 1.61 13.51
CA GLY A 393 15.36 1.05 14.74
C GLY A 393 15.69 -0.43 14.59
N LEU A 394 14.74 -1.22 14.06
CA LEU A 394 14.92 -2.63 13.74
C LEU A 394 16.06 -2.84 12.75
N GLN A 395 16.11 -2.06 11.67
CA GLN A 395 17.17 -2.13 10.66
C GLN A 395 18.56 -1.85 11.27
N LYS A 396 18.67 -0.88 12.20
CA LYS A 396 19.91 -0.63 12.95
C LYS A 396 20.29 -1.83 13.81
N GLY A 397 19.31 -2.45 14.47
CA GLY A 397 19.49 -3.66 15.28
C GLY A 397 20.02 -4.86 14.49
N LEU A 398 19.48 -5.10 13.29
CA LEU A 398 19.92 -6.21 12.42
C LEU A 398 21.42 -6.18 12.10
N ARG A 399 22.00 -4.98 11.98
CA ARG A 399 23.44 -4.81 11.70
C ARG A 399 24.34 -5.15 12.88
N MET A 400 23.79 -5.22 14.09
CA MET A 400 24.58 -5.52 15.29
C MET A 400 25.03 -6.99 15.26
N GLN A 401 26.33 -7.21 15.50
CA GLN A 401 26.95 -8.54 15.50
C GLN A 401 26.17 -9.58 16.34
N PRO A 402 25.73 -9.25 17.58
CA PRO A 402 25.05 -10.22 18.45
C PRO A 402 23.63 -10.60 18.02
N PHE A 403 22.99 -9.82 17.12
CA PHE A 403 21.60 -10.06 16.77
C PHE A 403 21.43 -11.44 16.12
N LYS A 404 20.45 -12.18 16.64
CA LYS A 404 19.93 -13.43 16.10
C LYS A 404 18.40 -13.35 16.14
N PRO A 405 17.68 -13.93 15.17
CA PRO A 405 16.22 -13.91 15.18
C PRO A 405 15.66 -14.50 16.48
N GLY A 406 14.77 -13.75 17.11
CA GLY A 406 14.06 -14.16 18.32
C GLY A 406 12.80 -14.96 18.01
N PRO A 407 12.19 -15.57 19.04
CA PRO A 407 10.87 -16.19 18.91
C PRO A 407 9.78 -15.15 18.64
N LEU A 408 8.82 -15.50 17.79
CA LEU A 408 7.63 -14.71 17.53
C LEU A 408 6.48 -15.13 18.45
N ASN A 409 5.65 -14.18 18.86
CA ASN A 409 4.43 -14.48 19.60
C ASN A 409 3.37 -15.05 18.65
N PRO A 410 2.94 -16.32 18.79
CA PRO A 410 2.02 -16.93 17.83
C PRO A 410 0.61 -16.32 17.83
N HIS A 411 0.25 -15.59 18.89
CA HIS A 411 -1.05 -14.91 19.00
C HIS A 411 -1.01 -13.51 18.39
N HIS A 412 0.01 -12.72 18.73
CA HIS A 412 0.08 -11.31 18.30
C HIS A 412 0.93 -11.06 17.06
N GLN A 413 1.71 -12.04 16.61
CA GLN A 413 2.59 -11.95 15.44
C GLN A 413 2.34 -13.10 14.45
N GLY A 414 1.11 -13.60 14.41
CA GLY A 414 0.68 -14.63 13.47
C GLY A 414 0.80 -14.20 12.00
N GLY A 415 0.52 -12.92 11.70
CA GLY A 415 0.70 -12.34 10.37
C GLY A 415 2.15 -12.45 9.88
N ILE A 416 3.11 -12.06 10.71
CA ILE A 416 4.56 -12.19 10.42
C ILE A 416 4.95 -13.64 10.12
N ILE A 417 4.42 -14.59 10.90
CA ILE A 417 4.71 -16.01 10.70
C ILE A 417 4.27 -16.47 9.29
N GLU A 418 3.03 -16.14 8.91
CA GLU A 418 2.51 -16.50 7.59
C GLU A 418 3.22 -15.76 6.45
N PHE A 419 3.58 -14.49 6.67
CA PHE A 419 4.41 -13.72 5.77
C PHE A 419 5.73 -14.41 5.48
N TYR A 420 6.46 -14.88 6.50
CA TYR A 420 7.73 -15.57 6.28
C TYR A 420 7.57 -16.91 5.54
N ARG A 421 6.52 -17.67 5.86
CA ARG A 421 6.22 -18.94 5.16
C ARG A 421 5.93 -18.67 3.69
N TRP A 422 5.14 -17.65 3.39
CA TRP A 422 4.85 -17.23 2.01
C TRP A 422 6.10 -16.73 1.29
N TYR A 423 6.89 -15.88 1.92
CA TYR A 423 8.12 -15.34 1.36
C TYR A 423 9.10 -16.47 0.98
N GLN A 424 9.25 -17.47 1.85
CA GLN A 424 10.06 -18.66 1.55
C GLN A 424 9.50 -19.47 0.37
N ARG A 425 8.17 -19.63 0.25
CA ARG A 425 7.56 -20.29 -0.92
C ARG A 425 7.88 -19.53 -2.21
N CYS A 426 7.79 -18.20 -2.21
CA CYS A 426 8.13 -17.37 -3.36
C CYS A 426 9.56 -17.63 -3.84
N LEU A 427 10.52 -17.64 -2.91
CA LEU A 427 11.93 -17.89 -3.23
C LEU A 427 12.16 -19.28 -3.82
N ASN A 428 11.40 -20.29 -3.37
CA ASN A 428 11.55 -21.68 -3.81
C ASN A 428 10.97 -21.92 -5.22
N VAL A 429 9.91 -21.21 -5.61
CA VAL A 429 9.31 -21.34 -6.95
C VAL A 429 10.24 -20.83 -8.05
N THR A 430 11.09 -19.85 -7.74
CA THR A 430 11.99 -19.20 -8.71
C THR A 430 13.38 -19.82 -8.86
N GLN A 431 13.73 -20.86 -8.09
CA GLN A 431 15.00 -21.56 -8.34
C GLN A 431 14.86 -22.48 -9.55
N PRO A 432 15.68 -22.34 -10.62
CA PRO A 432 15.74 -23.36 -11.65
C PRO A 432 16.25 -24.68 -11.04
N ALA A 433 15.56 -25.77 -11.36
CA ALA A 433 15.93 -27.13 -10.96
C ALA A 433 17.33 -27.53 -11.45
#